data_AF-A0A356FWP7-F1
#
_entry.id   AF-A0A356FWP7-F1
#
_cell.length_a   1.000
_cell.length_b   1.000
_cell.length_c   1.000
_cell.angle_alpha   90.00
_cell.angle_beta   90.00
_cell.angle_gamma   90.00
#
_symmetry.space_group_name_H-M   'P 1'
#
loop_
_entity.id
_entity.type
_entity.pdbx_description
1 polymer ?
#
loop_
_entity_poly.entity_id
_entity_poly.type
_entity_poly.pdbx_seq_one_letter_code
_entity_poly.pdbx_strand_id
1 'polypeptide(L)'
;AEAPMNQTKPWKNVVETLEKLKADGFQMAVCTNKPAAPTKVILQKLDLEKYFDVVLSADSLPVRKPRPEPLWEAVKRMGGTNDDAVMIGDSEADAEAARNAGFPVVLLSFGYAHVPFSEIKPDALIDDFGDLPAVLGQL
;
A
#
# COMPACT_ATOMS: atom_id res chain seq x y z
N ALA A 1 -3.70 10.42 -29.36
CA ALA A 1 -4.04 10.66 -27.95
C ALA A 1 -2.99 9.97 -27.10
N GLU A 2 -2.34 10.68 -26.18
CA GLU A 2 -1.43 10.02 -25.24
C GLU A 2 -2.21 9.03 -24.38
N ALA A 3 -1.68 7.83 -24.19
CA ALA A 3 -2.33 6.83 -23.34
C ALA A 3 -2.49 7.42 -21.92
N PRO A 4 -3.62 7.18 -21.21
CA PRO A 4 -3.89 7.73 -19.87
C PRO A 4 -2.74 7.57 -18.85
N MET A 5 -1.89 6.55 -19.05
CA MET A 5 -0.69 6.31 -18.25
C MET A 5 0.35 7.45 -18.28
N ASN A 6 0.36 8.31 -19.29
CA ASN A 6 1.34 9.42 -19.40
C ASN A 6 1.05 10.58 -18.43
N GLN A 7 -0.11 10.59 -17.78
CA GLN A 7 -0.47 11.60 -16.78
C GLN A 7 -0.26 11.12 -15.35
N THR A 8 0.09 9.85 -15.15
CA THR A 8 0.33 9.30 -13.81
C THR A 8 1.64 9.85 -13.25
N LYS A 9 1.59 10.38 -12.02
CA LYS A 9 2.75 10.88 -11.27
C LYS A 9 2.64 10.41 -9.82
N PRO A 10 3.76 10.18 -9.11
CA PRO A 10 3.72 9.98 -7.67
C PRO A 10 3.15 11.23 -6.99
N TRP A 11 2.44 11.02 -5.88
CA TRP A 11 2.09 12.11 -4.99
C TRP A 11 3.35 12.73 -4.38
N LYS A 12 3.20 13.97 -3.87
CA LYS A 12 4.28 14.68 -3.17
C LYS A 12 4.84 13.78 -2.05
N ASN A 13 6.16 13.84 -1.84
CA ASN A 13 6.89 13.12 -0.79
C ASN A 13 6.88 11.58 -0.86
N VAL A 14 6.17 10.95 -1.81
CA VAL A 14 6.13 9.47 -1.92
C VAL A 14 7.52 8.88 -2.14
N VAL A 15 8.27 9.39 -3.13
CA VAL A 15 9.58 8.83 -3.48
C VAL A 15 10.58 8.99 -2.33
N GLU A 16 10.68 10.19 -1.77
CA GLU A 16 11.56 10.48 -0.63
C GLU A 16 11.23 9.62 0.60
N THR A 17 9.94 9.40 0.86
CA THR A 17 9.50 8.57 1.99
C THR A 17 9.82 7.09 1.76
N LEU A 18 9.59 6.55 0.55
CA LEU A 18 9.95 5.18 0.23
C LEU A 18 11.47 4.96 0.34
N GLU A 19 12.28 5.94 -0.08
CA GLU A 19 13.73 5.91 0.10
C GLU A 19 14.12 5.86 1.57
N LYS A 20 13.51 6.71 2.40
CA LYS A 20 13.76 6.74 3.84
C LYS A 20 13.36 5.43 4.52
N LEU A 21 12.16 4.93 4.26
CA LEU A 21 11.69 3.66 4.83
C LEU A 21 12.62 2.50 4.45
N LYS A 22 13.08 2.45 3.20
CA LYS A 22 14.04 1.44 2.76
C LYS A 22 15.39 1.58 3.49
N ALA A 23 15.88 2.81 3.66
CA ALA A 23 17.11 3.09 4.40
C ALA A 23 17.00 2.73 5.89
N ASP A 24 15.81 2.88 6.47
CA ASP A 24 15.48 2.52 7.85
C ASP A 24 15.25 1.00 8.02
N GLY A 25 15.34 0.21 6.94
CA GLY A 25 15.31 -1.25 6.97
C GLY A 25 13.92 -1.88 6.81
N PHE A 26 12.89 -1.08 6.47
CA PHE A 26 11.57 -1.62 6.17
C PHE A 26 11.60 -2.46 4.89
N GLN A 27 11.00 -3.65 4.96
CA GLN A 27 10.60 -4.41 3.78
C GLN A 27 9.24 -3.89 3.31
N MET A 28 9.08 -3.73 2.00
CA MET A 28 7.88 -3.11 1.45
C MET A 28 7.28 -3.97 0.34
N ALA A 29 5.95 -4.04 0.33
CA ALA A 29 5.20 -4.71 -0.72
C ALA A 29 4.10 -3.81 -1.28
N VAL A 30 3.79 -4.01 -2.56
CA VAL A 30 2.55 -3.50 -3.16
C VAL A 30 1.51 -4.61 -3.13
N CYS A 31 0.35 -4.35 -2.53
CA CYS A 31 -0.82 -5.23 -2.61
C CYS A 31 -2.02 -4.46 -3.17
N THR A 32 -2.39 -4.71 -4.43
CA THR A 32 -3.40 -3.94 -5.17
C THR A 32 -4.46 -4.80 -5.84
N ASN A 33 -5.70 -4.29 -5.92
CA ASN A 33 -6.79 -4.89 -6.72
C ASN A 33 -6.69 -4.52 -8.21
N LYS A 34 -5.64 -3.80 -8.62
CA LYS A 34 -5.33 -3.52 -10.02
C LYS A 34 -4.68 -4.75 -10.69
N PRO A 35 -5.02 -5.08 -11.95
CA PRO A 35 -4.37 -6.18 -12.66
C PRO A 35 -2.85 -6.01 -12.82
N ALA A 36 -2.11 -7.11 -12.91
CA ALA A 36 -0.65 -7.12 -12.87
C ALA A 36 0.00 -6.34 -14.02
N ALA A 37 -0.51 -6.50 -15.24
CA ALA A 37 0.06 -5.84 -16.41
C ALA A 37 0.13 -4.30 -16.28
N PRO A 38 -0.97 -3.57 -16.00
CA PRO A 38 -0.90 -2.13 -15.80
C PRO A 38 -0.18 -1.73 -14.50
N THR A 39 -0.22 -2.55 -13.43
CA THR A 39 0.57 -2.28 -12.20
C THR A 39 2.06 -2.25 -12.51
N LYS A 40 2.58 -3.29 -13.18
CA LYS A 40 3.99 -3.39 -13.55
C LYS A 40 4.44 -2.23 -14.43
N VAL A 41 3.67 -1.90 -15.47
CA VAL A 41 4.00 -0.78 -16.36
C VAL A 41 4.10 0.55 -15.60
N ILE A 42 3.19 0.80 -14.65
CA ILE A 42 3.21 2.04 -13.87
C ILE A 42 4.42 2.09 -12.93
N LEU A 43 4.68 1.02 -12.17
CA LEU A 43 5.82 0.97 -11.26
C LEU A 43 7.15 1.18 -12.00
N GLN A 44 7.30 0.60 -13.20
CA GLN A 44 8.48 0.77 -14.03
C GLN A 44 8.62 2.19 -14.59
N LYS A 45 7.53 2.74 -15.15
CA LYS A 45 7.54 4.10 -15.69
C LYS A 45 7.86 5.16 -14.65
N LEU A 46 7.44 4.94 -13.41
CA LEU A 46 7.66 5.85 -12.29
C LEU A 46 8.94 5.56 -11.51
N ASP A 47 9.72 4.54 -11.93
CA ASP A 47 10.93 4.08 -11.24
C ASP A 47 10.69 3.72 -9.75
N LEU A 48 9.52 3.14 -9.46
CA LEU A 48 9.09 2.76 -8.11
C LEU A 48 9.27 1.27 -7.81
N GLU A 49 9.39 0.41 -8.84
CA GLU A 49 9.52 -1.05 -8.66
C GLU A 49 10.70 -1.40 -7.74
N LYS A 50 11.78 -0.61 -7.78
CA LYS A 50 12.99 -0.79 -6.96
C LYS A 50 12.78 -0.70 -5.45
N TYR A 51 11.67 -0.15 -4.96
CA TYR A 51 11.40 -0.04 -3.52
C TYR A 51 10.70 -1.26 -2.94
N PHE A 52 10.07 -2.09 -3.77
CA PHE A 52 9.19 -3.16 -3.30
C PHE A 52 9.80 -4.54 -3.54
N ASP A 53 9.89 -5.34 -2.48
CA ASP A 53 10.37 -6.72 -2.54
C ASP A 53 9.31 -7.64 -3.15
N VAL A 54 8.03 -7.30 -2.98
CA VAL A 54 6.89 -8.09 -3.43
C VAL A 54 5.83 -7.20 -4.07
N VAL A 55 5.29 -7.63 -5.21
CA VAL A 55 4.14 -6.99 -5.86
C VAL A 55 3.05 -8.04 -6.07
N LEU A 56 1.92 -7.88 -5.39
CA LEU A 56 0.70 -8.66 -5.54
C LEU A 56 -0.39 -7.78 -6.17
N SER A 57 -0.87 -8.23 -7.32
CA SER A 57 -1.94 -7.62 -8.10
C SER A 57 -3.22 -8.46 -8.03
N ALA A 58 -4.29 -7.97 -8.65
CA ALA A 58 -5.63 -8.57 -8.59
C ALA A 58 -5.69 -10.04 -9.07
N ASP A 59 -4.74 -10.42 -9.91
CA ASP A 59 -4.58 -11.71 -10.59
C ASP A 59 -3.39 -12.51 -10.04
N SER A 60 -2.75 -12.05 -8.96
CA SER A 60 -1.68 -12.78 -8.28
C SER A 60 -2.17 -13.94 -7.41
N LEU A 61 -3.42 -13.88 -6.93
CA LEU A 61 -4.06 -14.89 -6.11
C LEU A 61 -5.52 -15.11 -6.55
N PRO A 62 -6.16 -16.23 -6.15
CA PRO A 62 -7.59 -16.45 -6.40
C PRO A 62 -8.54 -15.45 -5.71
N VAL A 63 -8.03 -14.73 -4.70
CA VAL A 63 -8.79 -13.75 -3.92
C VAL A 63 -8.09 -12.39 -3.91
N ARG A 64 -8.85 -11.35 -3.56
CA ARG A 64 -8.46 -9.93 -3.57
C ARG A 64 -8.91 -9.25 -2.29
N LYS A 65 -8.34 -8.08 -1.97
CA LYS A 65 -8.87 -7.22 -0.91
C LYS A 65 -10.38 -6.99 -1.14
N PRO A 66 -11.24 -7.11 -0.12
CA PRO A 66 -10.95 -7.04 1.33
C PRO A 66 -10.55 -8.36 2.00
N ARG A 67 -10.31 -9.43 1.23
CA ARG A 67 -9.78 -10.68 1.77
C ARG A 67 -8.36 -10.48 2.31
N PRO A 68 -7.98 -11.06 3.46
CA PRO A 68 -6.66 -10.86 4.08
C PRO A 68 -5.52 -11.64 3.44
N GLU A 69 -5.82 -12.69 2.69
CA GLU A 69 -4.84 -13.63 2.12
C GLU A 69 -3.74 -12.93 1.27
N PRO A 70 -4.04 -11.91 0.44
CA PRO A 70 -3.00 -11.14 -0.23
C PRO A 70 -2.02 -10.45 0.72
N LEU A 71 -2.47 -9.96 1.88
CA LEU A 71 -1.57 -9.33 2.85
C LEU A 71 -0.66 -10.37 3.53
N TRP A 72 -1.22 -11.49 3.97
CA TRP A 72 -0.44 -12.59 4.54
C TRP A 72 0.57 -13.17 3.55
N GLU A 73 0.19 -13.33 2.28
CA GLU A 73 1.10 -13.80 1.25
C GLU A 73 2.24 -12.80 0.98
N ALA A 74 1.96 -11.50 1.02
CA ALA A 74 3.00 -10.47 0.88
C ALA A 74 4.04 -10.58 2.02
N VAL A 75 3.57 -10.62 3.27
CA VAL A 75 4.42 -10.78 4.46
C VAL A 75 5.26 -12.06 4.36
N LYS A 76 4.62 -13.18 4.03
CA LYS A 76 5.30 -14.48 3.86
C LYS A 76 6.39 -14.43 2.79
N ARG A 77 6.15 -13.79 1.64
CA ARG A 77 7.14 -13.66 0.55
C ARG A 77 8.32 -12.75 0.92
N MET A 78 8.09 -11.77 1.80
CA MET A 78 9.16 -10.94 2.37
C MET A 78 9.95 -11.68 3.47
N GLY A 79 9.44 -12.80 3.98
CA GLY A 79 10.03 -13.55 5.08
C GLY A 79 9.74 -12.94 6.46
N GLY A 80 8.75 -12.05 6.55
CA GLY A 80 8.34 -11.40 7.79
C GLY A 80 7.31 -12.21 8.59
N THR A 81 6.85 -11.60 9.68
CA THR A 81 5.75 -12.12 10.50
C THR A 81 4.55 -11.19 10.43
N ASN A 82 3.35 -11.73 10.65
CA ASN A 82 2.12 -10.94 10.64
C ASN A 82 2.05 -9.93 11.80
N ASP A 83 2.80 -10.16 12.88
CA ASP A 83 2.81 -9.29 14.06
C ASP A 83 3.61 -7.99 13.83
N ASP A 84 4.47 -7.97 12.80
CA ASP A 84 5.34 -6.83 12.45
C ASP A 84 4.91 -6.13 11.14
N ALA A 85 3.62 -6.24 10.77
CA ALA A 85 3.10 -5.76 9.49
C ALA A 85 2.02 -4.69 9.66
N VAL A 86 2.09 -3.65 8.83
CA VAL A 86 1.13 -2.55 8.76
C VAL A 86 0.61 -2.40 7.33
N MET A 87 -0.69 -2.17 7.17
CA MET A 87 -1.30 -1.89 5.87
C MET A 87 -1.39 -0.38 5.65
N ILE A 88 -0.82 0.10 4.54
CA ILE A 88 -0.96 1.48 4.08
C ILE A 88 -1.87 1.48 2.86
N GLY A 89 -2.95 2.24 2.91
CA GLY A 89 -3.94 2.27 1.83
C GLY A 89 -4.75 3.56 1.83
N ASP A 90 -5.86 3.55 1.12
CA ASP A 90 -6.66 4.75 0.91
C ASP A 90 -8.15 4.47 0.70
N SER A 91 -8.56 3.21 0.86
CA SER A 91 -9.92 2.74 0.66
C SER A 91 -10.40 1.84 1.79
N GLU A 92 -11.71 1.61 1.82
CA GLU A 92 -12.37 0.64 2.70
C GLU A 92 -11.82 -0.76 2.47
N ALA A 93 -11.53 -1.13 1.22
CA ALA A 93 -10.98 -2.44 0.89
C ALA A 93 -9.61 -2.67 1.54
N ASP A 94 -8.80 -1.62 1.70
CA ASP A 94 -7.52 -1.69 2.42
C ASP A 94 -7.73 -1.90 3.91
N ALA A 95 -8.61 -1.10 4.51
CA ALA A 95 -8.92 -1.17 5.93
C ALA A 95 -9.57 -2.50 6.33
N GLU A 96 -10.51 -3.01 5.52
CA GLU A 96 -11.13 -4.31 5.75
C GLU A 96 -10.11 -5.44 5.58
N ALA A 97 -9.24 -5.38 4.56
CA ALA A 97 -8.18 -6.37 4.40
C ALA A 97 -7.22 -6.38 5.60
N ALA A 98 -6.80 -5.20 6.06
CA ALA A 98 -5.93 -5.06 7.23
C ALA A 98 -6.57 -5.65 8.49
N ARG A 99 -7.83 -5.30 8.78
CA ARG A 99 -8.58 -5.84 9.93
C ARG A 99 -8.74 -7.34 9.87
N ASN A 100 -9.11 -7.87 8.70
CA ASN A 100 -9.24 -9.31 8.51
C ASN A 100 -7.89 -10.02 8.65
N ALA A 101 -6.79 -9.32 8.37
CA ALA A 101 -5.43 -9.83 8.52
C ALA A 101 -4.86 -9.69 9.94
N GLY A 102 -5.50 -8.87 10.79
CA GLY A 102 -5.00 -8.50 12.12
C GLY A 102 -3.93 -7.40 12.10
N PHE A 103 -3.81 -6.63 11.02
CA PHE A 103 -2.79 -5.59 10.85
C PHE A 103 -3.34 -4.22 11.26
N PRO A 104 -2.51 -3.33 11.87
CA PRO A 104 -2.81 -1.92 11.90
C PRO A 104 -2.99 -1.36 10.49
N VAL A 105 -3.86 -0.36 10.34
CA VAL A 105 -4.09 0.33 9.07
C VAL A 105 -3.88 1.84 9.18
N VAL A 106 -3.02 2.36 8.30
CA VAL A 106 -2.88 3.79 8.04
C VAL A 106 -3.55 4.10 6.71
N LEU A 107 -4.46 5.07 6.70
CA LEU A 107 -5.10 5.53 5.46
C LEU A 107 -4.62 6.90 5.02
N LEU A 108 -4.59 7.09 3.71
CA LEU A 108 -4.34 8.37 3.04
C LEU A 108 -5.67 9.06 2.74
N SER A 109 -5.83 10.32 3.14
CA SER A 109 -7.09 11.06 2.97
C SER A 109 -7.42 11.47 1.53
N PHE A 110 -6.42 11.48 0.66
CA PHE A 110 -6.49 11.99 -0.72
C PHE A 110 -6.71 10.90 -1.79
N GLY A 111 -7.16 9.72 -1.37
CA GLY A 111 -7.32 8.56 -2.25
C GLY A 111 -8.75 8.19 -2.60
N TYR A 112 -9.04 6.88 -2.69
CA TYR A 112 -10.25 6.33 -3.31
C TYR A 112 -11.38 5.92 -2.34
N ALA A 113 -11.33 6.30 -1.07
CA ALA A 113 -12.43 6.05 -0.14
C ALA A 113 -13.77 6.63 -0.65
N HIS A 114 -14.82 5.82 -0.54
CA HIS A 114 -16.19 6.15 -0.93
C HIS A 114 -17.11 6.48 0.25
N VAL A 115 -16.68 6.16 1.48
CA VAL A 115 -17.36 6.49 2.74
C VAL A 115 -16.48 7.38 3.61
N PRO A 116 -17.06 8.13 4.56
CA PRO A 116 -16.29 8.95 5.48
C PRO A 116 -15.28 8.12 6.29
N PHE A 117 -14.07 8.64 6.49
CA PHE A 117 -13.05 7.98 7.32
C PHE A 117 -13.51 7.76 8.78
N SER A 118 -14.51 8.50 9.27
CA SER A 118 -15.15 8.25 10.58
C SER A 118 -15.92 6.93 10.65
N GLU A 119 -16.39 6.42 9.51
CA GLU A 119 -17.00 5.10 9.39
C GLU A 119 -15.93 4.03 9.19
N ILE A 120 -14.89 4.34 8.41
CA ILE A 120 -13.78 3.41 8.20
C ILE A 120 -13.04 3.18 9.52
N LYS A 121 -12.67 4.21 10.29
CA LYS A 121 -11.89 4.14 11.55
C LYS A 121 -10.51 3.51 11.39
N PRO A 122 -9.60 4.12 10.60
CA PRO A 122 -8.22 3.64 10.55
C PRO A 122 -7.47 3.93 11.86
N ASP A 123 -6.39 3.20 12.10
CA ASP A 123 -5.51 3.43 13.27
C ASP A 123 -4.78 4.78 13.15
N ALA A 124 -4.50 5.20 11.92
CA ALA A 124 -4.08 6.57 11.61
C ALA A 124 -4.62 7.04 10.26
N LEU A 125 -4.84 8.35 10.12
CA LEU A 125 -5.20 9.02 8.87
C LEU A 125 -4.18 10.13 8.61
N ILE A 126 -3.55 10.13 7.44
CA ILE A 126 -2.55 11.14 7.05
C ILE A 126 -2.92 11.83 5.74
N ASP A 127 -2.56 13.11 5.64
CA ASP A 127 -2.81 13.96 4.47
C ASP A 127 -1.57 14.13 3.58
N ASP A 128 -0.38 13.83 4.11
CA ASP A 128 0.89 13.84 3.38
C ASP A 128 1.60 12.50 3.61
N PHE A 129 2.05 11.85 2.53
CA PHE A 129 2.75 10.57 2.63
C PHE A 129 4.06 10.70 3.41
N GLY A 130 4.64 11.91 3.48
CA GLY A 130 5.82 12.24 4.28
C GLY A 130 5.64 12.07 5.79
N ASP A 131 4.39 12.04 6.29
CA ASP A 131 4.10 11.85 7.71
C ASP A 131 4.19 10.37 8.12
N LEU A 132 4.23 9.45 7.15
CA LEU A 132 4.19 8.02 7.39
C LEU A 132 5.27 7.52 8.38
N PRO A 133 6.57 7.91 8.27
CA PRO A 133 7.58 7.45 9.22
C PRO A 133 7.28 7.83 10.67
N ALA A 134 6.69 9.00 10.91
CA ALA A 134 6.33 9.45 12.26
C ALA A 134 5.14 8.69 12.83
N VAL A 135 4.18 8.31 11.98
CA VAL A 135 3.03 7.47 12.35
C VAL A 135 3.47 6.05 12.63
N LEU A 136 4.35 5.47 11.81
CA LEU A 136 4.86 4.12 12.02
C LEU A 136 5.59 3.95 13.36
N GLY A 137 6.27 5.00 13.85
CA GLY A 137 6.93 4.95 15.17
C GLY A 137 5.98 5.00 16.37
N GLN A 138 4.66 5.13 16.15
CA GLN A 138 3.62 5.18 17.19
C GLN A 138 2.77 3.91 17.26
N LEU A 139 2.90 3.04 16.25
CA LEU A 139 2.23 1.73 16.18
C LEU A 139 3.12 0.66 16.83
#